data_AF-A0A9J7AME2-F1
#
_entry.id   AF-A0A9J7AME2-F1
#
_cell.length_a   1.000
_cell.length_b   1.000
_cell.length_c   1.000
_cell.angle_alpha   90.00
_cell.angle_beta   90.00
_cell.angle_gamma   90.00
#
_symmetry.space_group_name_H-M   'P 1'
#
loop_
_entity.id
_entity.type
_entity.pdbx_description
1 polymer ?
#
loop_
_entity_poly.entity_id
_entity_poly.type
_entity_poly.pdbx_seq_one_letter_code
_entity_poly.pdbx_strand_id
1 'polypeptide(L)'
;MSGRPGNAERGTAMLLALVILAVASGLLVGLTGLGRTAVGSASVAVERSRNAVLLESAVQAVIPELFDADLAESLGERISAREVNIGGETVEVRVADICGRWDLNHGDLDVLSEMLAGLGLEKVRASAVVELVRAARSAREPFVDVSQLLVLPGLGRAEREHLKSRVTVQCRAGFVDSVHSKPDLAAAVERAERRSGKVLDGRGGGRTWQLSAEHETGPGTLVALDAVIALSHDVRRPFRILEWRSSE
;
A
#
# COMPACT_ATOMS: atom_id res chain seq x y z
N MET A 1 -10.39 -55.97 61.79
CA MET A 1 -9.90 -54.91 62.68
C MET A 1 -9.95 -53.59 61.91
N SER A 2 -10.97 -52.77 62.17
CA SER A 2 -11.17 -51.47 61.51
C SER A 2 -10.64 -50.38 62.45
N GLY A 3 -9.41 -49.92 62.22
CA GLY A 3 -8.84 -48.80 62.95
C GLY A 3 -9.62 -47.52 62.65
N ARG A 4 -10.23 -46.92 63.67
CA ARG A 4 -10.77 -45.56 63.57
C ARG A 4 -9.58 -44.59 63.51
N PRO A 5 -9.42 -43.80 62.45
CA PRO A 5 -8.29 -42.90 62.34
C PRO A 5 -8.33 -41.85 63.45
N GLY A 6 -7.16 -41.59 64.05
CA GLY A 6 -7.00 -40.60 65.11
C GLY A 6 -7.21 -39.18 64.57
N ASN A 7 -7.59 -38.23 65.43
CA ASN A 7 -7.91 -36.85 65.03
C ASN A 7 -6.81 -36.16 64.19
N ALA A 8 -5.54 -36.55 64.35
CA ALA A 8 -4.42 -36.05 63.57
C ALA A 8 -4.42 -36.56 62.10
N GLU A 9 -4.80 -37.82 61.86
CA GLU A 9 -4.89 -38.41 60.50
C GLU A 9 -6.05 -37.81 59.69
N ARG A 10 -7.12 -37.40 60.36
CA ARG A 10 -8.23 -36.65 59.73
C ARG A 10 -7.79 -35.25 59.31
N GLY A 11 -6.97 -34.58 60.12
CA GLY A 11 -6.43 -33.25 59.81
C GLY A 11 -5.49 -33.25 58.61
N THR A 12 -4.60 -34.25 58.52
CA THR A 12 -3.68 -34.39 57.36
C THR A 12 -4.43 -34.76 56.09
N ALA A 13 -5.40 -35.68 56.15
CA ALA A 13 -6.24 -36.03 55.00
C ALA A 13 -7.04 -34.81 54.48
N MET A 14 -7.57 -33.99 55.38
CA MET A 14 -8.31 -32.78 55.02
C MET A 14 -7.41 -31.71 54.38
N LEU A 15 -6.19 -31.51 54.90
CA LEU A 15 -5.19 -30.63 54.29
C LEU A 15 -4.79 -31.10 52.88
N LEU A 16 -4.58 -32.41 52.71
CA LEU A 16 -4.18 -32.99 51.43
C LEU A 16 -5.30 -32.86 50.38
N ALA A 17 -6.56 -33.06 50.80
CA ALA A 17 -7.72 -32.82 49.95
C ALA A 17 -7.86 -31.35 49.54
N LEU A 18 -7.63 -30.42 50.46
CA LEU A 18 -7.64 -28.97 50.18
C LEU A 18 -6.55 -28.58 49.19
N VAL A 19 -5.33 -29.11 49.33
CA VAL A 19 -4.23 -28.85 48.39
C VAL A 19 -4.55 -29.40 47.01
N ILE A 20 -5.05 -30.64 46.91
CA ILE A 20 -5.46 -31.22 45.62
C ILE A 20 -6.56 -30.37 44.97
N LEU A 21 -7.56 -29.93 45.74
CA LEU A 21 -8.65 -29.09 45.24
C LEU A 21 -8.15 -27.72 44.77
N ALA A 22 -7.21 -27.10 45.50
CA ALA A 22 -6.59 -25.84 45.12
C ALA A 22 -5.79 -25.97 43.82
N VAL A 23 -4.97 -27.02 43.68
CA VAL A 23 -4.21 -27.29 42.46
C VAL A 23 -5.13 -27.59 41.28
N ALA A 24 -6.17 -28.41 41.47
CA ALA A 24 -7.16 -28.71 40.43
C ALA A 24 -7.91 -27.45 39.98
N SER A 25 -8.30 -26.59 40.92
CA SER A 25 -8.96 -25.31 40.63
C SER A 25 -8.02 -24.37 39.85
N GLY A 26 -6.76 -24.26 40.25
CA GLY A 26 -5.75 -23.49 39.53
C GLY A 26 -5.53 -23.98 38.10
N LEU A 27 -5.46 -25.30 37.89
CA LEU A 27 -5.36 -25.92 36.57
C LEU A 27 -6.57 -25.62 35.69
N LEU A 28 -7.80 -25.70 36.23
CA LEU A 28 -9.02 -25.36 35.50
C LEU A 28 -9.05 -23.89 35.07
N VAL A 29 -8.67 -22.97 35.96
CA VAL A 29 -8.56 -21.54 35.64
C VAL A 29 -7.48 -21.29 34.58
N GLY A 30 -6.32 -21.94 34.70
CA GLY A 30 -5.25 -21.85 33.70
C GLY A 30 -5.68 -22.35 32.32
N LEU A 31 -6.30 -23.52 32.25
CA LEU A 31 -6.78 -24.12 30.99
C LEU A 31 -7.90 -23.29 30.34
N THR A 32 -8.84 -22.76 31.13
CA THR A 32 -9.89 -21.88 30.60
C THR A 32 -9.33 -20.54 30.11
N GLY A 33 -8.31 -20.01 30.78
CA GLY A 33 -7.57 -18.84 30.30
C GLY A 33 -6.90 -19.08 28.95
N LEU A 34 -6.14 -20.17 28.81
CA LEU A 34 -5.49 -20.56 27.55
C LEU A 34 -6.50 -20.85 26.43
N GLY A 35 -7.64 -21.48 26.77
CA GLY A 35 -8.72 -21.72 25.81
C GLY A 35 -9.33 -20.41 25.28
N ARG A 36 -9.57 -19.43 26.16
CA ARG A 36 -10.12 -18.13 25.76
C ARG A 36 -9.15 -17.34 24.88
N THR A 37 -7.86 -17.36 25.18
CA THR A 37 -6.86 -16.67 24.35
C THR A 37 -6.71 -17.33 22.99
N ALA A 38 -6.68 -18.66 22.93
CA ALA A 38 -6.62 -19.40 21.67
C ALA A 38 -7.86 -19.17 20.79
N VAL A 39 -9.05 -19.10 21.39
CA VAL A 39 -10.29 -18.76 20.65
C VAL A 39 -10.25 -17.31 20.16
N GLY A 40 -9.78 -16.38 20.98
CA GLY A 40 -9.65 -14.97 20.58
C GLY A 40 -8.65 -14.74 19.46
N SER A 41 -7.50 -15.42 19.47
CA SER A 41 -6.53 -15.33 18.38
C SER A 41 -7.05 -15.99 17.10
N ALA A 42 -7.75 -17.12 17.22
CA ALA A 42 -8.39 -17.78 16.08
C ALA A 42 -9.48 -16.90 15.46
N SER A 43 -10.31 -16.22 16.26
CA SER A 43 -11.33 -15.31 15.73
C SER A 43 -10.71 -14.12 14.99
N VAL A 44 -9.63 -13.54 15.53
CA VAL A 44 -8.92 -12.45 14.84
C VAL A 44 -8.34 -12.92 13.51
N ALA A 45 -7.73 -14.11 13.46
CA ALA A 45 -7.19 -14.67 12.23
C ALA A 45 -8.28 -14.91 11.16
N VAL A 46 -9.46 -15.41 11.58
CA VAL A 46 -10.61 -15.60 10.68
C VAL A 46 -11.12 -14.26 10.15
N GLU A 47 -11.29 -13.25 11.01
CA GLU A 47 -11.72 -11.92 10.60
C GLU A 47 -10.74 -11.25 9.62
N ARG A 48 -9.42 -11.39 9.85
CA ARG A 48 -8.41 -10.87 8.91
C ARG A 48 -8.50 -11.54 7.55
N SER A 49 -8.66 -12.86 7.50
CA SER A 49 -8.84 -13.58 6.23
C SER A 49 -10.12 -13.15 5.50
N ARG A 50 -11.21 -12.93 6.25
CA ARG A 50 -12.46 -12.40 5.69
C ARG A 50 -12.28 -10.99 5.12
N ASN A 51 -11.62 -10.11 5.86
CA ASN A 51 -11.31 -8.75 5.42
C ASN A 51 -10.42 -8.74 4.17
N ALA A 52 -9.42 -9.62 4.10
CA ALA A 52 -8.58 -9.77 2.90
C ALA A 52 -9.44 -10.11 1.67
N VAL A 53 -10.26 -11.17 1.75
CA VAL A 53 -11.15 -11.58 0.63
C VAL A 53 -12.13 -10.46 0.25
N LEU A 54 -12.65 -9.73 1.24
CA LEU A 54 -13.53 -8.58 1.01
C LEU A 54 -12.82 -7.48 0.20
N LEU A 55 -11.59 -7.11 0.60
CA LEU A 55 -10.79 -6.11 -0.08
C LEU A 55 -10.41 -6.55 -1.51
N GLU A 56 -10.00 -7.82 -1.68
CA GLU A 56 -9.71 -8.36 -3.01
C GLU A 56 -10.93 -8.26 -3.93
N SER A 57 -12.11 -8.62 -3.42
CA SER A 57 -13.36 -8.55 -4.16
C SER A 57 -13.73 -7.11 -4.51
N ALA A 58 -13.58 -6.18 -3.56
CA ALA A 58 -13.87 -4.77 -3.78
C ALA A 58 -12.95 -4.15 -4.84
N VAL A 59 -11.64 -4.41 -4.76
CA VAL A 59 -10.67 -3.94 -5.76
C VAL A 59 -10.96 -4.53 -7.14
N GLN A 60 -11.28 -5.83 -7.22
CA GLN A 60 -11.65 -6.47 -8.49
C GLN A 60 -12.93 -5.88 -9.10
N ALA A 61 -13.90 -5.48 -8.28
CA ALA A 61 -15.15 -4.88 -8.75
C ALA A 61 -14.95 -3.49 -9.38
N VAL A 62 -13.90 -2.76 -9.00
CA VAL A 62 -13.57 -1.45 -9.61
C VAL A 62 -12.89 -1.58 -10.96
N ILE A 63 -12.20 -2.69 -11.25
CA ILE A 63 -11.41 -2.86 -12.48
C ILE A 63 -12.23 -2.62 -13.77
N PRO A 64 -13.45 -3.16 -13.94
CA PRO A 64 -14.25 -2.90 -15.14
C PRO A 64 -14.58 -1.42 -15.33
N GLU A 65 -14.75 -0.66 -14.25
CA GLU A 65 -15.05 0.77 -14.30
C GLU A 65 -13.87 1.57 -14.89
N LEU A 66 -12.63 1.11 -14.68
CA LEU A 66 -11.43 1.75 -15.22
C LEU A 66 -11.37 1.76 -16.76
N PHE A 67 -12.17 0.93 -17.43
CA PHE A 67 -12.28 0.93 -18.89
C PHE A 67 -13.25 1.98 -19.43
N ASP A 68 -14.03 2.61 -18.56
CA ASP A 68 -14.94 3.68 -18.95
C ASP A 68 -14.16 4.99 -19.13
N ALA A 69 -14.22 5.55 -20.34
CA ALA A 69 -13.53 6.80 -20.68
C ALA A 69 -14.11 7.99 -19.89
N ASP A 70 -15.40 7.95 -19.56
CA ASP A 70 -16.05 8.97 -18.76
C ASP A 70 -15.59 8.88 -17.30
N LEU A 71 -15.22 7.68 -16.82
CA LEU A 71 -14.58 7.53 -15.51
C LEU A 71 -13.22 8.21 -15.52
N ALA A 72 -12.35 7.92 -16.50
CA ALA A 72 -11.03 8.56 -16.60
C ALA A 72 -11.09 10.09 -16.61
N GLU A 73 -12.13 10.67 -17.23
CA GLU A 73 -12.36 12.12 -17.25
C GLU A 73 -12.98 12.64 -15.93
N SER A 74 -13.87 11.87 -15.29
CA SER A 74 -14.51 12.23 -14.01
C SER A 74 -13.61 12.08 -12.78
N LEU A 75 -12.52 11.30 -12.87
CA LEU A 75 -11.59 11.06 -11.76
C LEU A 75 -10.79 12.32 -11.38
N GLY A 76 -10.71 13.33 -12.26
CA GLY A 76 -10.22 14.69 -11.96
C GLY A 76 -8.84 14.78 -11.27
N GLU A 77 -8.52 15.92 -10.67
CA GLU A 77 -7.20 16.17 -10.03
C GLU A 77 -6.87 15.29 -8.79
N ARG A 78 -7.74 14.36 -8.38
CA ARG A 78 -7.65 13.72 -7.06
C ARG A 78 -7.91 12.22 -7.10
N ILE A 79 -7.24 11.54 -6.16
CA ILE A 79 -7.61 10.20 -5.70
C ILE A 79 -9.13 10.17 -5.52
N SER A 80 -9.81 9.34 -6.30
CA SER A 80 -11.26 9.20 -6.20
C SER A 80 -11.59 7.97 -5.37
N ALA A 81 -12.43 8.15 -4.37
CA ALA A 81 -12.94 7.07 -3.55
C ALA A 81 -14.17 6.46 -4.22
N ARG A 82 -14.20 5.13 -4.33
CA ARG A 82 -15.33 4.35 -4.83
C ARG A 82 -15.83 3.46 -3.71
N GLU A 83 -17.08 3.64 -3.33
CA GLU A 83 -17.74 2.74 -2.40
C GLU A 83 -18.22 1.50 -3.16
N VAL A 84 -17.75 0.33 -2.73
CA VAL A 84 -18.16 -0.95 -3.27
C VAL A 84 -18.84 -1.75 -2.18
N ASN A 85 -20.06 -2.21 -2.43
CA ASN A 85 -20.75 -3.11 -1.52
C ASN A 85 -20.47 -4.57 -1.89
N ILE A 86 -19.84 -5.31 -0.99
CA ILE A 86 -19.57 -6.74 -1.14
C ILE A 86 -20.22 -7.48 0.04
N GLY A 87 -21.25 -8.27 -0.25
CA GLY A 87 -21.89 -9.09 0.78
C GLY A 87 -22.52 -8.31 1.94
N GLY A 88 -22.95 -7.06 1.70
CA GLY A 88 -23.54 -6.18 2.71
C GLY A 88 -22.54 -5.26 3.41
N GLU A 89 -21.24 -5.49 3.24
CA GLU A 89 -20.18 -4.61 3.75
C GLU A 89 -19.79 -3.59 2.68
N THR A 90 -19.60 -2.33 3.08
CA THR A 90 -19.12 -1.27 2.18
C THR A 90 -17.62 -1.07 2.37
N VAL A 91 -16.88 -1.17 1.27
CA VAL A 91 -15.44 -0.92 1.21
C VAL A 91 -15.18 0.33 0.36
N GLU A 92 -14.37 1.24 0.88
CA GLU A 92 -13.85 2.36 0.11
C GLU A 92 -12.60 1.93 -0.66
N VAL A 93 -12.65 2.01 -1.99
CA VAL A 93 -11.52 1.77 -2.88
C VAL A 93 -11.06 3.11 -3.46
N ARG A 94 -9.83 3.50 -3.14
CA ARG A 94 -9.18 4.71 -3.66
C ARG A 94 -8.52 4.40 -4.98
N VAL A 95 -8.85 5.20 -6.00
CA VAL A 95 -8.35 5.07 -7.38
C VAL A 95 -7.48 6.28 -7.71
N ALA A 96 -6.28 6.04 -8.23
CA ALA A 96 -5.39 7.12 -8.67
C ALA A 96 -4.66 6.76 -9.97
N ASP A 97 -4.53 7.71 -10.89
CA ASP A 97 -3.67 7.54 -12.06
C ASP A 97 -2.19 7.65 -11.62
N ILE A 98 -1.43 6.58 -11.88
CA ILE A 98 0.00 6.55 -11.60
C ILE A 98 0.78 7.44 -12.55
N CYS A 99 0.26 7.68 -13.75
CA CYS A 99 0.89 8.55 -14.74
C CYS A 99 0.78 10.04 -14.40
N GLY A 100 0.01 10.41 -13.36
CA GLY A 100 0.15 11.70 -12.69
C GLY A 100 1.48 11.88 -11.93
N ARG A 101 2.32 10.85 -11.87
CA ARG A 101 3.68 10.89 -11.29
C ARG A 101 4.73 10.72 -12.39
N TRP A 102 5.89 11.33 -12.22
CA TRP A 102 7.01 11.23 -13.16
C TRP A 102 7.69 9.85 -13.08
N ASP A 103 7.82 9.17 -14.23
CA ASP A 103 8.41 7.84 -14.28
C ASP A 103 9.94 7.89 -14.20
N LEU A 104 10.52 7.22 -13.20
CA LEU A 104 11.96 7.18 -12.95
C LEU A 104 12.76 6.57 -14.11
N ASN A 105 12.17 5.65 -14.86
CA ASN A 105 12.85 4.94 -15.94
C ASN A 105 12.58 5.57 -17.31
N HIS A 106 11.40 6.17 -17.52
CA HIS A 106 10.95 6.61 -18.84
C HIS A 106 10.72 8.12 -18.94
N GLY A 107 10.39 8.80 -17.84
CA GLY A 107 9.98 10.20 -17.83
C GLY A 107 11.06 11.14 -18.38
N ASP A 108 10.66 12.22 -19.04
CA ASP A 108 11.62 13.16 -19.63
C ASP A 108 12.48 13.85 -18.53
N LEU A 109 13.80 13.88 -18.74
CA LEU A 109 14.76 14.42 -17.77
C LEU A 109 14.69 15.95 -17.63
N ASP A 110 14.12 16.65 -18.61
CA ASP A 110 13.84 18.08 -18.52
C ASP A 110 12.81 18.36 -17.40
N VAL A 111 11.83 17.46 -17.21
CA VAL A 111 10.86 17.53 -16.10
C VAL A 111 11.56 17.32 -14.76
N LEU A 112 12.44 16.32 -14.65
CA LEU A 112 13.23 16.10 -13.43
C LEU A 112 14.08 17.33 -13.08
N SER A 113 14.73 17.93 -14.08
CA SER A 113 15.49 19.17 -13.89
C SER A 113 14.60 20.28 -13.32
N GLU A 114 13.36 20.43 -13.82
CA GLU A 114 12.41 21.43 -13.32
C GLU A 114 11.88 21.16 -11.91
N MET A 115 11.71 19.88 -11.56
CA MET A 115 11.33 19.49 -10.20
C MET A 115 12.44 19.84 -9.21
N LEU A 116 13.70 19.50 -9.54
CA LEU A 116 14.85 19.78 -8.68
C LEU A 116 15.08 21.29 -8.53
N ALA A 117 14.92 22.07 -9.60
CA ALA A 117 14.97 23.52 -9.54
C ALA A 117 13.84 24.09 -8.65
N GLY A 118 12.63 23.55 -8.75
CA GLY A 118 11.49 23.91 -7.89
C GLY A 118 11.71 23.62 -6.41
N LEU A 119 12.59 22.67 -6.08
CA LEU A 119 13.03 22.37 -4.71
C LEU A 119 14.17 23.28 -4.22
N GLY A 120 14.64 24.21 -5.05
CA GLY A 120 15.73 25.13 -4.70
C GLY A 120 17.12 24.49 -4.75
N LEU A 121 17.28 23.37 -5.45
CA LEU A 121 18.60 22.74 -5.59
C LEU A 121 19.50 23.59 -6.48
N GLU A 122 20.73 23.77 -6.05
CA GLU A 122 21.76 24.42 -6.85
C GLU A 122 21.92 23.72 -8.20
N LYS A 123 22.03 24.50 -9.28
CA LYS A 123 22.07 24.01 -10.67
C LYS A 123 23.09 22.88 -10.89
N VAL A 124 24.28 23.00 -10.30
CA VAL A 124 25.34 21.97 -10.42
C VAL A 124 24.90 20.66 -9.77
N ARG A 125 24.29 20.74 -8.58
CA ARG A 125 23.81 19.58 -7.83
C ARG A 125 22.60 18.93 -8.51
N ALA A 126 21.65 19.74 -8.98
CA ALA A 126 20.51 19.26 -9.75
C ALA A 126 20.96 18.53 -11.02
N SER A 127 21.93 19.10 -11.75
CA SER A 127 22.50 18.46 -12.95
C SER A 127 23.18 17.13 -12.61
N ALA A 128 23.92 17.05 -11.50
CA ALA A 128 24.53 15.81 -11.04
C ALA A 128 23.48 14.72 -10.74
N VAL A 129 22.35 15.07 -10.11
CA VAL A 129 21.25 14.13 -9.86
C VAL A 129 20.62 13.65 -11.17
N VAL A 130 20.38 14.55 -12.13
CA VAL A 130 19.84 14.19 -13.45
C VAL A 130 20.76 13.20 -14.17
N GLU A 131 22.07 13.43 -14.13
CA GLU A 131 23.04 12.52 -14.76
C GLU A 131 23.14 11.17 -14.04
N LEU A 132 22.99 11.13 -12.72
CA LEU A 132 22.90 9.88 -11.96
C LEU A 132 21.67 9.07 -12.36
N VAL A 133 20.51 9.72 -12.52
CA VAL A 133 19.30 9.05 -12.99
C VAL A 133 19.46 8.58 -14.44
N ARG A 134 20.05 9.39 -15.33
CA ARG A 134 20.38 8.99 -16.71
C ARG A 134 21.29 7.76 -16.75
N ALA A 135 22.34 7.75 -15.92
CA ALA A 135 23.27 6.64 -15.81
C ALA A 135 22.57 5.38 -15.28
N ALA A 136 21.74 5.50 -14.24
CA ALA A 136 20.97 4.40 -13.69
C ALA A 136 19.99 3.79 -14.72
N ARG A 137 19.33 4.61 -15.54
CA ARG A 137 18.48 4.12 -16.66
C ARG A 137 19.25 3.31 -17.71
N SER A 138 20.52 3.67 -17.92
CA SER A 138 21.39 3.04 -18.92
C SER A 138 22.12 1.81 -18.36
N ALA A 139 22.02 1.56 -17.06
CA ALA A 139 22.60 0.40 -16.41
C ALA A 139 21.82 -0.88 -16.78
N ARG A 140 22.43 -2.03 -16.47
CA ARG A 140 21.82 -3.35 -16.73
C ARG A 140 20.51 -3.56 -15.97
N GLU A 141 20.34 -2.87 -14.85
CA GLU A 141 19.17 -2.92 -13.98
C GLU A 141 18.64 -1.50 -13.76
N PRO A 142 17.56 -1.09 -14.45
CA PRO A 142 16.89 0.18 -14.19
C PRO A 142 16.22 0.18 -12.80
N PHE A 143 15.62 1.30 -12.40
CA PHE A 143 14.92 1.39 -11.11
C PHE A 143 13.78 0.37 -11.04
N VAL A 144 13.78 -0.46 -10.01
CA VAL A 144 12.73 -1.44 -9.70
C VAL A 144 11.76 -0.89 -8.65
N ASP A 145 12.23 0.03 -7.80
CA ASP A 145 11.42 0.63 -6.74
C ASP A 145 11.80 2.10 -6.50
N VAL A 146 10.80 2.92 -6.11
CA VAL A 146 10.98 4.35 -5.84
C VAL A 146 11.96 4.60 -4.68
N SER A 147 12.06 3.68 -3.70
CA SER A 147 13.01 3.79 -2.58
C SER A 147 14.47 3.80 -3.03
N GLN A 148 14.80 3.30 -4.23
CA GLN A 148 16.16 3.39 -4.77
C GLN A 148 16.57 4.84 -5.07
N LEU A 149 15.62 5.78 -5.19
CA LEU A 149 15.93 7.21 -5.23
C LEU A 149 16.50 7.71 -3.89
N LEU A 150 16.23 7.01 -2.78
CA LEU A 150 16.72 7.41 -1.46
C LEU A 150 18.24 7.29 -1.31
N VAL A 151 18.85 6.39 -2.08
CA VAL A 151 20.29 6.13 -2.00
C VAL A 151 21.09 6.97 -3.00
N LEU A 152 20.43 7.75 -3.86
CA LEU A 152 21.12 8.62 -4.80
C LEU A 152 21.84 9.78 -4.06
N PRO A 153 23.15 9.98 -4.31
CA PRO A 153 23.86 11.12 -3.74
C PRO A 153 23.35 12.44 -4.33
N GLY A 154 23.52 13.52 -3.58
CA GLY A 154 23.13 14.88 -4.02
C GLY A 154 21.72 15.32 -3.61
N LEU A 155 20.91 14.43 -3.04
CA LEU A 155 19.59 14.76 -2.48
C LEU A 155 19.62 14.72 -0.94
N GLY A 156 19.15 15.79 -0.29
CA GLY A 156 18.91 15.80 1.14
C GLY A 156 17.66 15.00 1.52
N ARG A 157 17.33 14.96 2.82
CA ARG A 157 16.17 14.20 3.31
C ARG A 157 14.85 14.81 2.82
N ALA A 158 14.73 16.14 2.86
CA ALA A 158 13.50 16.83 2.47
C ALA A 158 13.21 16.67 0.97
N GLU A 159 14.24 16.79 0.14
CA GLU A 159 14.15 16.59 -1.31
C GLU A 159 13.71 15.16 -1.64
N ARG A 160 14.27 14.17 -0.96
CA ARG A 160 13.91 12.75 -1.15
C ARG A 160 12.46 12.46 -0.77
N GLU A 161 12.02 12.93 0.40
CA GLU A 161 10.61 12.75 0.81
C GLU A 161 9.64 13.48 -0.11
N HIS A 162 10.04 14.66 -0.59
CA HIS A 162 9.26 15.37 -1.59
C HIS A 162 9.14 14.55 -2.88
N LEU A 163 10.27 14.14 -3.47
CA LEU A 163 10.33 13.39 -4.73
C LEU A 163 9.59 12.05 -4.67
N LYS A 164 9.70 11.30 -3.56
CA LYS A 164 9.01 10.01 -3.37
C LYS A 164 7.54 10.03 -3.76
N SER A 165 6.84 11.12 -3.47
CA SER A 165 5.40 11.24 -3.74
C SER A 165 5.07 11.91 -5.07
N ARG A 166 6.08 12.19 -5.90
CA ARG A 166 5.94 12.73 -7.27
C ARG A 166 6.48 11.78 -8.33
N VAL A 167 7.12 10.67 -7.94
CA VAL A 167 7.73 9.74 -8.88
C VAL A 167 7.10 8.35 -8.82
N THR A 168 7.31 7.57 -9.88
CA THR A 168 6.86 6.19 -10.02
C THR A 168 7.86 5.38 -10.86
N VAL A 169 7.74 4.06 -10.86
CA VAL A 169 8.43 3.15 -11.81
C VAL A 169 7.42 2.39 -12.70
N GLN A 170 6.12 2.63 -12.49
CA GLN A 170 5.04 1.79 -13.02
C GLN A 170 4.30 2.43 -14.20
N CYS A 171 4.36 3.76 -14.40
CA CYS A 171 3.65 4.41 -15.50
C CYS A 171 4.21 3.99 -16.87
N ARG A 172 5.54 3.82 -16.97
CA ARG A 172 6.27 3.43 -18.19
C ARG A 172 6.03 4.35 -19.39
N ALA A 173 5.69 5.61 -19.13
CA ALA A 173 5.53 6.65 -20.14
C ALA A 173 6.59 7.74 -19.99
N GLY A 174 6.92 8.40 -21.11
CA GLY A 174 7.83 9.56 -21.12
C GLY A 174 7.16 10.86 -20.68
N PHE A 175 5.83 10.88 -20.61
CA PHE A 175 5.00 12.01 -20.23
C PHE A 175 4.53 11.91 -18.78
N VAL A 176 3.97 13.01 -18.27
CA VAL A 176 3.19 13.05 -17.03
C VAL A 176 1.76 13.47 -17.39
N ASP A 177 0.75 12.79 -16.84
CA ASP A 177 -0.61 13.29 -16.91
C ASP A 177 -0.77 14.46 -15.94
N SER A 178 -0.71 15.69 -16.47
CA SER A 178 -0.77 16.88 -15.63
C SER A 178 -2.10 17.02 -14.88
N VAL A 179 -3.19 16.47 -15.43
CA VAL A 179 -4.55 16.52 -14.84
C VAL A 179 -4.57 15.79 -13.51
N HIS A 180 -3.92 14.62 -13.43
CA HIS A 180 -3.89 13.79 -12.23
C HIS A 180 -2.62 14.01 -11.38
N SER A 181 -1.80 15.00 -11.73
CA SER A 181 -0.53 15.27 -11.07
C SER A 181 -0.66 16.27 -9.92
N LYS A 182 0.31 16.24 -9.00
CA LYS A 182 0.40 17.30 -7.98
C LYS A 182 0.72 18.65 -8.65
N PRO A 183 0.20 19.78 -8.13
CA PRO A 183 0.35 21.09 -8.78
C PRO A 183 1.81 21.52 -9.05
N ASP A 184 2.72 21.13 -8.17
CA ASP A 184 4.15 21.40 -8.31
C ASP A 184 4.80 20.62 -9.47
N LEU A 185 4.39 19.37 -9.66
CA LEU A 185 4.80 18.55 -10.80
C LEU A 185 4.16 19.05 -12.10
N ALA A 186 2.86 19.38 -12.11
CA ALA A 186 2.20 20.00 -13.27
C ALA A 186 2.95 21.26 -13.74
N ALA A 187 3.31 22.14 -12.80
CA ALA A 187 4.06 23.34 -13.11
C ALA A 187 5.49 23.04 -13.61
N ALA A 188 6.13 21.96 -13.15
CA ALA A 188 7.42 21.52 -13.64
C ALA A 188 7.34 21.01 -15.09
N VAL A 189 6.28 20.28 -15.44
CA VAL A 189 5.98 19.84 -16.81
C VAL A 189 5.83 21.06 -17.73
N GLU A 190 4.98 22.03 -17.36
CA GLU A 190 4.75 23.24 -18.17
C GLU A 190 6.05 24.03 -18.41
N ARG A 191 6.92 24.17 -17.39
CA ARG A 191 8.22 24.83 -17.56
C ARG A 191 9.18 24.04 -18.45
N ALA A 192 9.17 22.71 -18.36
CA ALA A 192 10.01 21.84 -19.19
C ALA A 192 9.56 21.87 -20.66
N GLU A 193 8.26 21.88 -20.93
CA GLU A 193 7.70 22.03 -22.29
C GLU A 193 8.08 23.37 -22.90
N ARG A 194 7.90 24.48 -22.16
CA ARG A 194 8.28 25.82 -22.65
C ARG A 194 9.75 25.93 -23.03
N ARG A 195 10.63 25.22 -22.32
CA ARG A 195 12.07 25.23 -22.61
C ARG A 195 12.44 24.33 -23.77
N SER A 196 11.93 23.10 -23.77
CA SER A 196 12.34 22.06 -24.69
C SER A 196 11.59 22.10 -26.03
N GLY A 197 10.40 22.71 -26.06
CA GLY A 197 9.47 22.65 -27.18
C GLY A 197 8.81 21.28 -27.38
N LYS A 198 9.05 20.33 -26.47
CA LYS A 198 8.43 18.99 -26.49
C LYS A 198 7.07 19.03 -25.80
N VAL A 199 6.16 18.16 -26.24
CA VAL A 199 4.94 17.84 -25.50
C VAL A 199 5.30 16.76 -24.48
N LEU A 200 5.22 17.10 -23.20
CA LEU A 200 5.56 16.27 -22.04
C LEU A 200 4.34 16.02 -21.14
N ASP A 201 3.26 16.76 -21.37
CA ASP A 201 1.95 16.53 -20.78
C ASP A 201 1.17 15.48 -21.59
N GLY A 202 0.74 14.42 -20.92
CA GLY A 202 0.01 13.31 -21.53
C GLY A 202 -1.48 13.30 -21.22
N ARG A 203 -2.10 14.43 -20.88
CA ARG A 203 -3.51 14.57 -20.44
C ARG A 203 -4.44 13.43 -20.83
N GLY A 204 -4.97 12.71 -19.83
CA GLY A 204 -5.92 11.62 -20.03
C GLY A 204 -5.34 10.38 -20.72
N GLY A 205 -4.01 10.31 -20.85
CA GLY A 205 -3.27 9.21 -21.47
C GLY A 205 -2.76 8.17 -20.48
N GLY A 206 -2.98 8.37 -19.17
CA GLY A 206 -2.68 7.38 -18.15
C GLY A 206 -3.54 6.13 -18.30
N ARG A 207 -2.89 4.95 -18.42
CA ARG A 207 -3.56 3.64 -18.44
C ARG A 207 -3.16 2.77 -17.25
N THR A 208 -2.44 3.34 -16.30
CA THR A 208 -1.90 2.61 -15.16
C THR A 208 -2.48 3.20 -13.88
N TRP A 209 -3.30 2.40 -13.21
CA TRP A 209 -4.08 2.82 -12.04
C TRP A 209 -3.53 2.18 -10.77
N GLN A 210 -3.49 2.96 -9.70
CA GLN A 210 -3.30 2.46 -8.34
C GLN A 210 -4.68 2.32 -7.69
N LEU A 211 -4.94 1.16 -7.12
CA LEU A 211 -6.12 0.86 -6.31
C LEU A 211 -5.66 0.57 -4.89
N SER A 212 -6.19 1.30 -3.92
CA SER A 212 -5.86 1.13 -2.50
C SER A 212 -7.14 1.01 -1.69
N ALA A 213 -7.24 -0.01 -0.84
CA ALA A 213 -8.40 -0.22 0.01
C ALA A 213 -7.97 -0.71 1.39
N GLU A 214 -8.69 -0.28 2.42
CA GLU A 214 -8.42 -0.63 3.82
C GLU A 214 -9.73 -1.01 4.49
N HIS A 215 -9.72 -2.04 5.34
CA HIS A 215 -10.90 -2.45 6.08
C HIS A 215 -10.56 -2.99 7.46
N GLU A 216 -11.33 -2.57 8.47
CA GLU A 216 -11.22 -3.00 9.85
C GLU A 216 -12.62 -3.27 10.40
N THR A 217 -12.84 -4.49 10.90
CA THR A 217 -14.11 -4.91 11.54
C THR A 217 -14.02 -4.94 13.06
N GLY A 218 -12.81 -4.81 13.61
CA GLY A 218 -12.52 -4.77 15.04
C GLY A 218 -11.02 -4.72 15.36
N PRO A 219 -10.64 -4.63 16.65
CA PRO A 219 -9.25 -4.45 17.05
C PRO A 219 -8.32 -5.55 16.51
N GLY A 220 -7.25 -5.14 15.82
CA GLY A 220 -6.26 -6.07 15.27
C GLY A 220 -6.70 -6.79 13.99
N THR A 221 -7.80 -6.36 13.36
CA THR A 221 -8.32 -6.95 12.11
C THR A 221 -8.09 -6.09 10.88
N LEU A 222 -7.40 -4.95 11.01
CA LEU A 222 -7.06 -4.08 9.89
C LEU A 222 -6.29 -4.87 8.83
N VAL A 223 -6.82 -4.83 7.62
CA VAL A 223 -6.14 -5.29 6.40
C VAL A 223 -6.12 -4.11 5.43
N ALA A 224 -5.01 -3.95 4.72
CA ALA A 224 -4.84 -3.00 3.64
C ALA A 224 -4.42 -3.76 2.38
N LEU A 225 -4.91 -3.31 1.23
CA LEU A 225 -4.57 -3.84 -0.07
C LEU A 225 -4.18 -2.70 -1.01
N ASP A 226 -3.01 -2.83 -1.64
CA ASP A 226 -2.53 -1.97 -2.71
C ASP A 226 -2.35 -2.80 -3.99
N ALA A 227 -2.96 -2.37 -5.08
CA ALA A 227 -2.79 -2.96 -6.39
C ALA A 227 -2.41 -1.90 -7.43
N VAL A 228 -1.56 -2.29 -8.38
CA VAL A 228 -1.25 -1.48 -9.56
C VAL A 228 -1.66 -2.25 -10.80
N ILE A 229 -2.48 -1.62 -11.63
CA ILE A 229 -3.10 -2.27 -12.80
C ILE A 229 -2.82 -1.42 -14.04
N ALA A 230 -2.29 -2.06 -15.08
CA ALA A 230 -2.13 -1.45 -16.40
C ALA A 230 -3.21 -1.96 -17.36
N LEU A 231 -3.99 -1.05 -17.92
CA LEU A 231 -4.99 -1.36 -18.95
C LEU A 231 -4.31 -1.56 -20.31
N SER A 232 -4.79 -2.56 -21.03
CA SER A 232 -4.28 -3.01 -22.32
C SER A 232 -5.34 -2.78 -23.41
N HIS A 233 -4.88 -2.65 -24.65
CA HIS A 233 -5.77 -2.64 -25.82
C HIS A 233 -6.12 -4.06 -26.31
N ASP A 234 -5.43 -5.09 -25.79
CA ASP A 234 -5.73 -6.47 -26.11
C ASP A 234 -7.01 -6.92 -25.39
N VAL A 235 -8.09 -7.11 -26.14
CA VAL A 235 -9.39 -7.58 -25.62
C VAL A 235 -9.28 -8.93 -24.90
N ARG A 236 -8.30 -9.78 -25.26
CA ARG A 236 -8.09 -11.08 -24.59
C ARG A 236 -7.32 -10.95 -23.27
N ARG A 237 -6.62 -9.84 -23.08
CA ARG A 237 -5.86 -9.51 -21.87
C ARG A 237 -6.06 -8.02 -21.57
N PRO A 238 -7.28 -7.64 -21.15
CA PRO A 238 -7.70 -6.24 -21.11
C PRO A 238 -6.95 -5.45 -20.04
N PHE A 239 -6.35 -6.11 -19.06
CA PHE A 239 -5.45 -5.48 -18.09
C PHE A 239 -4.35 -6.45 -17.65
N ARG A 240 -3.34 -5.90 -16.96
CA ARG A 240 -2.28 -6.63 -16.28
C ARG A 240 -2.12 -6.07 -14.87
N ILE A 241 -2.05 -6.96 -13.88
CA ILE A 241 -1.65 -6.61 -12.52
C ILE A 241 -0.12 -6.48 -12.52
N LEU A 242 0.39 -5.29 -12.23
CA LEU A 242 1.81 -5.00 -12.10
C LEU A 242 2.31 -5.23 -10.67
N GLU A 243 1.46 -4.95 -9.69
CA GLU A 243 1.76 -5.09 -8.27
C GLU A 243 0.49 -5.45 -7.51
N TRP A 244 0.63 -6.30 -6.49
CA TRP A 244 -0.44 -6.70 -5.57
C TRP A 244 0.17 -6.92 -4.20
N ARG A 245 -0.19 -6.09 -3.22
CA ARG A 245 0.33 -6.16 -1.86
C ARG A 245 -0.83 -6.14 -0.88
N SER A 246 -0.83 -7.10 0.04
CA SER A 246 -1.77 -7.16 1.16
C SER A 246 -0.99 -7.09 2.46
N SER A 247 -1.51 -6.35 3.44
CA SER A 247 -0.96 -6.35 4.81
C SER A 247 -1.63 -7.45 5.64
N GLU A 248 -1.17 -8.69 5.45
CA GLU A 248 -1.49 -9.83 6.33
C GLU A 248 -0.55 -9.90 7.55
#